data_AF-A0A7V7D2G6-F1
#
_entry.id   AF-A0A7V7D2G6-F1
#
_cell.length_a   1.000
_cell.length_b   1.000
_cell.length_c   1.000
_cell.angle_alpha   90.00
_cell.angle_beta   90.00
_cell.angle_gamma   90.00
#
_symmetry.space_group_name_H-M   'P 1'
#
loop_
_entity.id
_entity.type
_entity.pdbx_description
1 polymer ?
#
loop_
_entity_poly.entity_id
_entity_poly.type
_entity_poly.pdbx_seq_one_letter_code
_entity_poly.pdbx_strand_id
1 'polypeptide(L)'
;MTLQATTYLVVGLTFAIYIVIAIMARAKSTSDFYVAGKGIHPVLNGMATGADWMSAASFISMAGLIAFMGYDACVYLMGWTGGYVLLAMMLAPYLRKFGKFTVPEFIGDRYYSHGARITAVVCLIVCSITYVIGQMKGIGVAFSRFLEVDFSTGLYCGMGIVFIYAVLGGMKGITYTQIAQYCVLIFAYTVPAVFIAFQLTGNPVPQLALGSTLSDGSG
;
A
#
# COMPACT_ATOMS: atom_id res chain seq x y z
N MET A 1 -31.32 0.12 -7.39
CA MET A 1 -30.13 -0.73 -7.50
C MET A 1 -29.96 -1.49 -6.20
N THR A 2 -29.68 -2.80 -6.23
CA THR A 2 -29.34 -3.55 -5.01
C THR A 2 -27.96 -3.13 -4.52
N LEU A 3 -27.70 -3.24 -3.20
CA LEU A 3 -26.40 -2.92 -2.62
C LEU A 3 -25.25 -3.66 -3.33
N GLN A 4 -25.46 -4.94 -3.61
CA GLN A 4 -24.52 -5.79 -4.32
C GLN A 4 -24.20 -5.27 -5.74
N ALA A 5 -25.22 -4.83 -6.49
CA ALA A 5 -25.01 -4.24 -7.82
C ALA A 5 -24.22 -2.93 -7.75
N THR A 6 -24.45 -2.10 -6.73
CA THR A 6 -23.67 -0.89 -6.50
C THR A 6 -22.21 -1.23 -6.17
N THR A 7 -21.97 -2.22 -5.32
CA THR A 7 -20.61 -2.68 -4.97
C THR A 7 -19.87 -3.18 -6.21
N TYR A 8 -20.49 -4.05 -7.00
CA TYR A 8 -19.90 -4.53 -8.26
C TYR A 8 -19.55 -3.39 -9.21
N LEU A 9 -20.44 -2.41 -9.36
CA LEU A 9 -20.23 -1.27 -10.23
C LEU A 9 -19.06 -0.40 -9.74
N VAL A 10 -19.02 -0.07 -8.45
CA VAL A 10 -17.94 0.77 -7.88
C VAL A 10 -16.59 0.05 -7.96
N VAL A 11 -16.53 -1.22 -7.55
CA VAL A 11 -15.31 -2.03 -7.60
C VAL A 11 -14.84 -2.21 -9.05
N GLY A 12 -15.76 -2.55 -9.96
CA GLY A 12 -15.48 -2.71 -11.37
C GLY A 12 -14.95 -1.44 -12.03
N LEU A 13 -15.60 -0.29 -11.78
CA LEU A 13 -15.13 1.01 -12.27
C LEU A 13 -13.75 1.37 -11.73
N THR A 14 -13.49 1.10 -10.45
CA THR A 14 -12.21 1.38 -9.81
C THR A 14 -11.08 0.58 -10.47
N PHE A 15 -11.28 -0.72 -10.69
CA PHE A 15 -10.30 -1.55 -11.40
C PHE A 15 -10.17 -1.17 -12.88
N ALA A 16 -11.27 -0.79 -13.55
CA ALA A 16 -11.22 -0.31 -14.92
C ALA A 16 -10.35 0.96 -15.04
N ILE A 17 -10.52 1.91 -14.12
CA ILE A 17 -9.68 3.13 -14.04
C ILE A 17 -8.21 2.75 -13.87
N TYR A 18 -7.89 1.82 -12.96
CA TYR A 18 -6.51 1.39 -12.74
C TYR A 18 -5.89 0.72 -13.97
N ILE A 19 -6.65 -0.13 -14.66
CA ILE A 19 -6.20 -0.77 -15.91
C ILE A 19 -5.98 0.28 -17.01
N VAL A 20 -6.89 1.23 -17.17
CA VAL A 20 -6.74 2.33 -18.14
C VAL A 20 -5.49 3.15 -17.85
N ILE A 21 -5.26 3.52 -16.59
CA ILE A 21 -4.04 4.23 -16.18
C ILE A 21 -2.80 3.40 -16.51
N ALA A 22 -2.80 2.10 -16.19
CA ALA A 22 -1.67 1.22 -16.47
C ALA A 22 -1.37 1.11 -17.98
N ILE A 23 -2.40 1.04 -18.83
CA ILE A 23 -2.26 1.00 -20.29
C ILE A 23 -1.73 2.34 -20.83
N MET A 24 -2.30 3.46 -20.38
CA MET A 24 -1.89 4.80 -20.81
C MET A 24 -0.46 5.14 -20.36
N ALA A 25 -0.06 4.68 -19.18
CA ALA A 25 1.26 4.91 -18.58
C ALA A 25 2.27 3.79 -18.86
N ARG A 26 1.97 2.90 -19.81
CA ARG A 26 2.80 1.73 -20.17
C ARG A 26 4.25 2.11 -20.41
N ALA A 27 5.16 1.40 -19.73
CA ALA A 27 6.59 1.58 -19.89
C ALA A 27 7.05 1.26 -21.32
N LYS A 28 7.83 2.17 -21.92
CA LYS A 28 8.38 2.01 -23.29
C LYS A 28 9.87 1.67 -23.29
N SER A 29 10.54 1.76 -22.14
CA SER A 29 11.96 1.48 -21.95
C SER A 29 12.22 0.71 -20.65
N THR A 30 13.37 0.06 -20.53
CA THR A 30 13.81 -0.63 -19.29
C THR A 30 13.88 0.33 -18.10
N SER A 31 14.30 1.57 -18.33
CA SER A 31 14.31 2.62 -17.31
C SER A 31 12.90 3.01 -16.85
N ASP A 32 11.93 3.07 -17.76
CA ASP A 32 10.53 3.29 -17.41
C ASP A 32 9.93 2.10 -16.64
N PHE A 33 10.36 0.88 -16.99
CA PHE A 33 9.86 -0.34 -16.37
C PHE A 33 10.36 -0.52 -14.94
N TYR A 34 11.61 -0.17 -14.63
CA TYR A 34 12.18 -0.37 -13.29
C TYR A 34 12.19 0.89 -12.41
N VAL A 35 12.36 2.09 -12.96
CA VAL A 35 12.50 3.34 -12.16
C VAL A 35 11.61 4.47 -12.64
N ALA A 36 10.61 4.17 -13.48
CA ALA A 36 9.69 5.15 -14.05
C ALA A 36 10.40 6.36 -14.70
N GLY A 37 11.59 6.14 -15.26
CA GLY A 37 12.39 7.19 -15.89
C GLY A 37 12.92 8.27 -14.93
N LYS A 38 12.82 8.06 -13.60
CA LYS A 38 13.19 9.04 -12.54
C LYS A 38 12.47 10.40 -12.62
N GLY A 39 11.43 10.52 -13.45
CA GLY A 39 10.73 11.78 -13.73
C GLY A 39 9.48 12.06 -12.89
N ILE A 40 9.16 11.20 -11.92
CA ILE A 40 7.97 11.37 -11.09
C ILE A 40 8.22 12.43 -10.02
N HIS A 41 7.32 13.40 -9.91
CA HIS A 41 7.41 14.48 -8.93
C HIS A 41 7.47 13.91 -7.49
N PRO A 42 8.32 14.45 -6.58
CA PRO A 42 8.53 13.87 -5.25
C PRO A 42 7.24 13.65 -4.44
N VAL A 43 6.31 14.60 -4.50
CA VAL A 43 5.00 14.47 -3.83
C VAL A 43 4.18 13.32 -4.39
N LEU A 44 4.16 13.17 -5.72
CA LEU A 44 3.45 12.07 -6.40
C LEU A 44 4.07 10.71 -6.03
N ASN A 45 5.40 10.64 -5.98
CA ASN A 45 6.10 9.44 -5.56
C ASN A 45 5.85 9.12 -4.08
N GLY A 46 5.76 10.14 -3.23
CA GLY A 46 5.37 10.01 -1.82
C GLY A 46 3.95 9.48 -1.65
N MET A 47 3.00 9.98 -2.44
CA MET A 47 1.62 9.45 -2.45
C MET A 47 1.58 7.98 -2.86
N ALA A 48 2.34 7.61 -3.91
CA ALA A 48 2.43 6.22 -4.32
C ALA A 48 3.04 5.31 -3.24
N THR A 49 4.10 5.76 -2.56
CA THR A 49 4.69 5.04 -1.42
C THR A 49 3.71 4.94 -0.25
N GLY A 50 2.93 6.00 0.00
CA GLY A 50 1.88 5.99 1.02
C GLY A 50 0.78 4.96 0.72
N ALA A 51 0.33 4.86 -0.54
CA ALA A 51 -0.63 3.83 -0.94
C ALA A 51 -0.07 2.42 -0.76
N ASP A 52 1.20 2.20 -1.10
CA ASP A 52 1.88 0.91 -0.91
C ASP A 52 2.00 0.55 0.58
N TRP A 53 2.26 1.54 1.44
CA TRP A 53 2.27 1.35 2.89
C TRP A 53 0.88 0.96 3.42
N MET A 54 -0.21 1.54 2.87
CA MET A 54 -1.60 1.24 3.22
C MET A 54 -2.13 -0.06 2.59
N SER A 55 -1.31 -1.09 2.56
CA SER A 55 -1.62 -2.41 1.99
C SER A 55 -2.64 -3.22 2.82
N ALA A 56 -3.05 -4.39 2.33
CA ALA A 56 -3.94 -5.29 3.09
C ALA A 56 -3.32 -5.71 4.43
N ALA A 57 -1.99 -5.87 4.48
CA ALA A 57 -1.26 -6.12 5.72
C ALA A 57 -1.49 -5.00 6.74
N SER A 58 -1.46 -3.73 6.32
CA SER A 58 -1.66 -2.60 7.22
C SER A 58 -3.13 -2.40 7.57
N PHE A 59 -4.03 -2.43 6.60
CA PHE A 59 -5.44 -2.15 6.85
C PHE A 59 -6.14 -3.27 7.64
N ILE A 60 -6.05 -4.51 7.15
CA ILE A 60 -6.77 -5.65 7.74
C ILE A 60 -6.08 -6.09 9.04
N SER A 61 -4.75 -6.19 9.04
CA SER A 61 -4.05 -6.68 10.25
C SER A 61 -4.10 -5.68 11.38
N MET A 62 -3.98 -4.37 11.13
CA MET A 62 -4.10 -3.39 12.23
C MET A 62 -5.50 -3.35 12.81
N ALA A 63 -6.54 -3.42 11.97
CA ALA A 63 -7.91 -3.52 12.45
C ALA A 63 -8.09 -4.76 13.34
N GLY A 64 -7.53 -5.90 12.93
CA GLY A 64 -7.55 -7.13 13.74
C GLY A 64 -6.75 -7.00 15.05
N LEU A 65 -5.51 -6.53 14.99
CA LEU A 65 -4.65 -6.37 16.17
C LEU A 65 -5.25 -5.41 17.19
N ILE A 66 -5.76 -4.26 16.74
CA ILE A 66 -6.41 -3.28 17.64
C ILE A 66 -7.71 -3.85 18.21
N ALA A 67 -8.48 -4.63 17.45
CA ALA A 67 -9.70 -5.25 17.96
C ALA A 67 -9.44 -6.27 19.09
N PHE A 68 -8.30 -6.96 19.06
CA PHE A 68 -7.96 -7.98 20.08
C PHE A 68 -7.04 -7.47 21.20
N MET A 69 -6.12 -6.58 20.89
CA MET A 69 -5.08 -6.08 21.82
C MET A 69 -5.34 -4.64 22.27
N GLY A 70 -6.37 -3.97 21.74
CA GLY A 70 -6.72 -2.60 22.10
C GLY A 70 -5.62 -1.59 21.73
N TYR A 71 -5.48 -0.58 22.59
CA TYR A 71 -4.57 0.55 22.37
C TYR A 71 -3.08 0.14 22.34
N ASP A 72 -2.70 -0.94 23.01
CA ASP A 72 -1.30 -1.41 23.02
C ASP A 72 -0.79 -1.80 21.63
N ALA A 73 -1.68 -2.19 20.72
CA ALA A 73 -1.33 -2.46 19.33
C ALA A 73 -0.89 -1.19 18.56
N CYS A 74 -1.20 0.02 19.04
CA CYS A 74 -0.79 1.27 18.40
C CYS A 74 0.75 1.42 18.35
N VAL A 75 1.49 0.73 19.20
CA VAL A 75 2.97 0.72 19.16
C VAL A 75 3.48 0.14 17.85
N TYR A 76 2.79 -0.85 17.24
CA TYR A 76 3.16 -1.39 15.93
C TYR A 76 3.04 -0.33 14.83
N LEU A 77 2.00 0.50 14.88
CA LEU A 77 1.80 1.59 13.94
C LEU A 77 2.95 2.61 14.02
N MET A 78 3.31 3.01 15.23
CA MET A 78 4.40 3.96 15.48
C MET A 78 5.76 3.40 15.09
N GLY A 79 6.06 2.15 15.49
CA GLY A 79 7.33 1.49 15.18
C GLY A 79 7.53 1.28 13.68
N TRP A 80 6.50 0.81 12.97
CA TRP A 80 6.55 0.62 11.52
C TRP A 80 6.72 1.97 10.80
N THR A 81 5.85 2.95 11.09
CA THR A 81 5.91 4.27 10.43
C THR A 81 7.25 4.95 10.69
N GLY A 82 7.74 4.91 11.93
CA GLY A 82 9.06 5.42 12.30
C GLY A 82 10.18 4.72 11.52
N GLY A 83 10.12 3.40 11.37
CA GLY A 83 11.07 2.65 10.55
C GLY A 83 11.09 3.09 9.08
N TYR A 84 9.93 3.38 8.50
CA TYR A 84 9.84 3.91 7.14
C TYR A 84 10.47 5.29 7.00
N VAL A 85 10.25 6.18 7.97
CA VAL A 85 10.89 7.51 8.00
C VAL A 85 12.40 7.37 8.09
N LEU A 86 12.91 6.51 8.97
CA LEU A 86 14.34 6.27 9.10
C LEU A 86 14.94 5.70 7.81
N LEU A 87 14.29 4.73 7.17
CA LEU A 87 14.73 4.20 5.88
C LEU A 87 14.74 5.27 4.78
N ALA A 88 13.69 6.10 4.71
CA ALA A 88 13.57 7.17 3.73
C ALA A 88 14.64 8.26 3.92
N MET A 89 14.98 8.60 5.16
CA MET A 89 15.95 9.66 5.46
C MET A 89 17.40 9.15 5.44
N MET A 90 17.65 7.93 5.92
CA MET A 90 18.99 7.41 6.15
C MET A 90 19.49 6.46 5.07
N LEU A 91 18.61 5.77 4.33
CA LEU A 91 19.03 4.75 3.36
C LEU A 91 18.73 5.17 1.91
N ALA A 92 17.53 5.67 1.65
CA ALA A 92 17.10 6.03 0.29
C ALA A 92 18.03 7.04 -0.42
N PRO A 93 18.61 8.07 0.24
CA PRO A 93 19.52 9.00 -0.43
C PRO A 93 20.80 8.33 -0.93
N TYR A 94 21.33 7.37 -0.17
CA TYR A 94 22.55 6.65 -0.54
C TYR A 94 22.29 5.68 -1.69
N LEU A 95 21.18 4.93 -1.63
CA LEU A 95 20.77 4.05 -2.72
C LEU A 95 20.54 4.83 -4.02
N ARG A 96 19.92 6.02 -3.94
CA ARG A 96 19.68 6.89 -5.09
C ARG A 96 20.99 7.40 -5.71
N LYS A 97 21.99 7.75 -4.89
CA LYS A 97 23.33 8.15 -5.36
C LYS A 97 24.09 7.00 -6.01
N PHE A 98 23.89 5.77 -5.55
CA PHE A 98 24.56 4.58 -6.08
C PHE A 98 24.05 4.18 -7.48
N GLY A 99 22.82 4.56 -7.82
CA GLY A 99 22.29 4.50 -9.19
C GLY A 99 21.93 3.10 -9.72
N LYS A 100 21.98 2.07 -8.87
CA LYS A 100 21.59 0.70 -9.20
C LYS A 100 20.08 0.49 -9.12
N PHE A 101 19.60 -0.52 -9.83
CA PHE A 101 18.17 -0.85 -9.91
C PHE A 101 17.69 -1.71 -8.76
N THR A 102 18.57 -2.46 -8.09
CA THR A 102 18.18 -3.41 -7.03
C THR A 102 19.09 -3.32 -5.79
N VAL A 103 18.51 -3.61 -4.61
CA VAL A 103 19.25 -3.63 -3.33
C VAL A 103 20.31 -4.74 -3.29
N PRO A 104 20.08 -5.97 -3.80
CA PRO A 104 21.13 -7.00 -3.82
C PRO A 104 22.34 -6.61 -4.67
N GLU A 105 22.11 -5.91 -5.79
CA GLU A 105 23.20 -5.40 -6.63
C GLU A 105 24.02 -4.34 -5.88
N PHE A 106 23.35 -3.43 -5.17
CA PHE A 106 24.01 -2.47 -4.28
C PHE A 106 24.89 -3.17 -3.23
N ILE A 107 24.38 -4.21 -2.56
CA ILE A 107 25.14 -4.95 -1.53
C ILE A 107 26.35 -5.65 -2.16
N GLY A 108 26.17 -6.32 -3.30
CA GLY A 108 27.25 -7.01 -4.00
C GLY A 108 28.40 -6.07 -4.37
N ASP A 109 28.07 -4.89 -4.90
CA ASP A 109 29.06 -3.90 -5.35
C ASP A 109 29.68 -3.16 -4.17
N ARG A 110 28.90 -2.85 -3.13
CA ARG A 110 29.38 -2.15 -1.93
C ARG A 110 30.42 -2.95 -1.15
N TYR A 111 30.31 -4.28 -1.16
CA TYR A 111 31.20 -5.20 -0.45
C TYR A 111 32.11 -6.01 -1.38
N TYR A 112 32.09 -5.75 -2.69
CA TYR A 112 32.87 -6.47 -3.70
C TYR A 112 32.75 -8.01 -3.59
N SER A 113 31.55 -8.50 -3.26
CA SER A 113 31.34 -9.91 -2.92
C SER A 113 30.14 -10.52 -3.64
N HIS A 114 30.41 -11.54 -4.45
CA HIS A 114 29.38 -12.34 -5.10
C HIS A 114 28.54 -13.13 -4.09
N GLY A 115 29.16 -13.59 -2.99
CA GLY A 115 28.45 -14.28 -1.91
C GLY A 115 27.43 -13.35 -1.23
N ALA A 116 27.83 -12.12 -0.90
CA ALA A 116 26.93 -11.13 -0.30
C ALA A 116 25.76 -10.77 -1.23
N ARG A 117 26.00 -10.69 -2.54
CA ARG A 117 24.94 -10.48 -3.55
C ARG A 117 23.93 -11.63 -3.54
N ILE A 118 24.39 -12.89 -3.58
CA ILE A 118 23.51 -14.06 -3.57
C ILE A 118 22.67 -14.09 -2.30
N THR A 119 23.28 -13.89 -1.13
CA THR A 119 22.56 -13.86 0.14
C THR A 119 21.48 -12.78 0.13
N ALA A 120 21.79 -11.57 -0.35
CA ALA A 120 20.81 -10.50 -0.46
C ALA A 120 19.66 -10.83 -1.43
N VAL A 121 19.94 -11.52 -2.55
CA VAL A 121 18.90 -12.01 -3.47
C VAL A 121 17.98 -13.02 -2.78
N VAL A 122 18.54 -13.99 -2.05
CA VAL A 122 17.75 -14.99 -1.31
C VAL A 122 16.86 -14.30 -0.27
N CYS A 123 17.42 -13.39 0.53
CA CYS A 123 16.65 -12.60 1.49
C CYS A 123 15.53 -11.81 0.81
N LEU A 124 15.82 -11.13 -0.30
CA LEU A 124 14.84 -10.36 -1.06
C LEU A 124 13.68 -11.25 -1.54
N ILE A 125 13.97 -12.42 -2.09
CA ILE A 125 12.96 -13.37 -2.58
C ILE A 125 12.10 -13.88 -1.43
N VAL A 126 12.71 -14.31 -0.32
CA VAL A 126 11.98 -14.81 0.85
C VAL A 126 11.03 -13.73 1.39
N CYS A 127 11.54 -12.52 1.66
CA CYS A 127 10.72 -11.41 2.14
C CYS A 127 9.59 -11.06 1.17
N SER A 128 9.87 -11.03 -0.14
CA SER A 128 8.87 -10.67 -1.16
C SER A 128 7.77 -11.72 -1.28
N ILE A 129 8.12 -13.01 -1.30
CA ILE A 129 7.13 -14.10 -1.39
C ILE A 129 6.24 -14.12 -0.16
N THR A 130 6.82 -14.03 1.05
CA THR A 130 6.05 -13.99 2.29
C THR A 130 5.06 -12.81 2.27
N TYR A 131 5.51 -11.65 1.81
CA TYR A 131 4.66 -10.47 1.71
C TYR A 131 3.52 -10.66 0.70
N VAL A 132 3.83 -11.15 -0.51
CA VAL A 132 2.82 -11.40 -1.56
C VAL A 132 1.77 -12.40 -1.09
N ILE A 133 2.15 -13.48 -0.39
CA ILE A 133 1.19 -14.45 0.16
C ILE A 133 0.18 -13.76 1.09
N GLY A 134 0.66 -12.89 1.98
CA GLY A 134 -0.20 -12.10 2.88
C GLY A 134 -1.16 -11.18 2.11
N GLN A 135 -0.66 -10.47 1.10
CA GLN A 135 -1.49 -9.58 0.27
C GLN A 135 -2.56 -10.35 -0.52
N MET A 136 -2.19 -11.48 -1.12
CA MET A 136 -3.13 -12.29 -1.89
C MET A 136 -4.24 -12.85 -1.00
N LYS A 137 -3.91 -13.29 0.22
CA LYS A 137 -4.93 -13.68 1.22
C LYS A 137 -5.85 -12.50 1.56
N GLY A 138 -5.30 -11.29 1.72
CA GLY A 138 -6.07 -10.08 1.95
C GLY A 138 -7.08 -9.79 0.83
N ILE A 139 -6.65 -9.93 -0.43
CA ILE A 139 -7.52 -9.81 -1.61
C ILE A 139 -8.66 -10.84 -1.57
N GLY A 140 -8.35 -12.11 -1.31
CA GLY A 140 -9.37 -13.17 -1.22
C GLY A 140 -10.40 -12.89 -0.12
N VAL A 141 -9.97 -12.41 1.05
CA VAL A 141 -10.89 -12.03 2.14
C VAL A 141 -11.76 -10.85 1.73
N ALA A 142 -11.19 -9.79 1.15
CA ALA A 142 -11.96 -8.64 0.72
C ALA A 142 -12.98 -9.01 -0.36
N PHE A 143 -12.56 -9.74 -1.39
CA PHE A 143 -13.43 -10.09 -2.52
C PHE A 143 -14.55 -11.04 -2.11
N SER A 144 -14.25 -12.07 -1.30
CA SER A 144 -15.30 -12.98 -0.81
C SER A 144 -16.35 -12.27 0.05
N ARG A 145 -15.95 -11.26 0.83
CA ARG A 145 -16.88 -10.50 1.69
C ARG A 145 -17.70 -9.47 0.93
N PHE A 146 -17.09 -8.71 0.02
CA PHE A 146 -17.78 -7.61 -0.67
C PHE A 146 -18.46 -8.01 -1.97
N LEU A 147 -17.95 -9.03 -2.65
CA LEU A 147 -18.56 -9.57 -3.87
C LEU A 147 -19.43 -10.81 -3.57
N GLU A 148 -19.43 -11.31 -2.33
CA GLU A 148 -20.21 -12.49 -1.92
C GLU A 148 -19.91 -13.73 -2.77
N VAL A 149 -18.64 -13.88 -3.17
CA VAL A 149 -18.14 -15.05 -3.92
C VAL A 149 -17.33 -15.97 -3.00
N ASP A 150 -17.09 -17.21 -3.44
CA ASP A 150 -16.18 -18.10 -2.72
C ASP A 150 -14.78 -17.49 -2.59
N PHE A 151 -14.09 -17.78 -1.48
CA PHE A 151 -12.73 -17.29 -1.22
C PHE A 151 -11.77 -17.63 -2.36
N SER A 152 -11.83 -18.84 -2.90
CA SER A 152 -10.95 -19.31 -3.97
C SER A 152 -11.20 -18.52 -5.26
N THR A 153 -12.47 -18.30 -5.60
CA THR A 153 -12.88 -17.50 -6.75
C THR A 153 -12.40 -16.04 -6.60
N GLY A 154 -12.66 -15.43 -5.44
CA GLY A 154 -12.20 -14.07 -5.14
C GLY A 154 -10.69 -13.92 -5.22
N LEU A 155 -9.95 -14.89 -4.67
CA LEU A 155 -8.49 -14.95 -4.73
C LEU A 155 -7.97 -15.02 -6.16
N TYR A 156 -8.43 -15.98 -6.97
CA TYR A 156 -7.93 -16.15 -8.34
C TYR A 156 -8.30 -14.99 -9.25
N CYS A 157 -9.51 -14.45 -9.14
CA CYS A 157 -9.93 -13.27 -9.89
C CYS A 157 -9.07 -12.04 -9.53
N GLY A 158 -8.88 -11.78 -8.23
CA GLY A 158 -8.06 -10.66 -7.78
C GLY A 158 -6.59 -10.79 -8.17
N MET A 159 -6.02 -12.00 -8.05
CA MET A 159 -4.67 -12.31 -8.54
C MET A 159 -4.53 -12.01 -10.03
N GLY A 160 -5.48 -12.46 -10.85
CA GLY A 160 -5.47 -12.23 -12.29
C GLY A 160 -5.50 -10.75 -12.64
N ILE A 161 -6.37 -9.97 -12.01
CA ILE A 161 -6.47 -8.51 -12.24
C ILE A 161 -5.16 -7.82 -11.88
N VAL A 162 -4.62 -8.11 -10.69
CA VAL A 162 -3.35 -7.52 -10.22
C VAL A 162 -2.20 -7.88 -11.14
N PHE A 163 -2.12 -9.14 -11.55
CA PHE A 163 -1.10 -9.61 -12.48
C PHE A 163 -1.16 -8.86 -13.83
N ILE A 164 -2.36 -8.72 -14.41
CA ILE A 164 -2.55 -8.06 -15.71
C ILE A 164 -2.06 -6.62 -15.67
N TYR A 165 -2.52 -5.80 -14.72
CA TYR A 165 -2.12 -4.38 -14.73
C TYR A 165 -0.67 -4.18 -14.28
N ALA A 166 -0.13 -5.04 -13.40
CA ALA A 166 1.25 -4.94 -12.96
C ALA A 166 2.23 -5.26 -14.10
N VAL A 167 1.96 -6.32 -14.87
CA VAL A 167 2.80 -6.72 -16.02
C VAL A 167 2.69 -5.71 -17.16
N LEU A 168 1.49 -5.20 -17.44
CA LEU A 168 1.28 -4.26 -18.54
C LEU A 168 1.82 -2.85 -18.24
N GLY A 169 1.76 -2.39 -16.99
CA GLY A 169 2.11 -1.02 -16.62
C GLY A 169 3.61 -0.77 -16.38
N GLY A 170 4.34 -1.74 -15.82
CA GLY A 170 5.68 -1.53 -15.28
C GLY A 170 5.70 -0.52 -14.12
N MET A 171 6.88 -0.12 -13.61
CA MET A 171 6.98 0.79 -12.45
C MET A 171 6.23 2.10 -12.69
N LYS A 172 6.34 2.70 -13.89
CA LYS A 172 5.61 3.93 -14.24
C LYS A 172 4.10 3.76 -14.12
N GLY A 173 3.53 2.71 -14.72
CA GLY A 173 2.09 2.42 -14.62
C GLY A 173 1.67 2.17 -13.17
N ILE A 174 2.44 1.36 -12.44
CA ILE A 174 2.20 1.05 -11.04
C ILE A 174 2.16 2.34 -10.21
N THR A 175 3.15 3.24 -10.37
CA THR A 175 3.17 4.49 -9.59
C THR A 175 1.94 5.36 -9.85
N TYR A 176 1.49 5.52 -11.10
CA TYR A 176 0.27 6.28 -11.38
C TYR A 176 -0.99 5.60 -10.85
N THR A 177 -1.08 4.27 -10.91
CA THR A 177 -2.19 3.54 -10.27
C THR A 177 -2.18 3.69 -8.75
N GLN A 178 -1.00 3.67 -8.12
CA GLN A 178 -0.85 3.87 -6.67
C GLN A 178 -1.21 5.29 -6.25
N ILE A 179 -0.93 6.33 -7.07
CA ILE A 179 -1.37 7.70 -6.80
C ILE A 179 -2.90 7.79 -6.79
N ALA A 180 -3.57 7.14 -7.75
CA ALA A 180 -5.03 7.09 -7.77
C ALA A 180 -5.59 6.34 -6.54
N GLN A 181 -4.99 5.21 -6.19
CA GLN A 181 -5.33 4.44 -4.99
C GLN A 181 -5.13 5.25 -3.70
N TYR A 182 -4.05 6.03 -3.61
CA TYR A 182 -3.76 6.90 -2.48
C TYR A 182 -4.93 7.86 -2.20
N CYS A 183 -5.44 8.53 -3.23
CA CYS A 183 -6.57 9.44 -3.09
C CYS A 183 -7.78 8.72 -2.49
N VAL A 184 -8.14 7.56 -3.06
CA VAL A 184 -9.29 6.75 -2.57
C VAL A 184 -9.07 6.33 -1.11
N LEU A 185 -7.88 5.85 -0.77
CA LEU A 185 -7.55 5.36 0.57
C LEU A 185 -7.56 6.48 1.61
N ILE A 186 -6.97 7.65 1.31
CA ILE A 186 -6.99 8.79 2.23
C ILE A 186 -8.42 9.24 2.51
N PHE A 187 -9.27 9.37 1.49
CA PHE A 187 -10.68 9.68 1.71
C PHE A 187 -11.37 8.60 2.56
N ALA A 188 -11.13 7.33 2.26
CA ALA A 188 -11.75 6.21 2.98
C ALA A 188 -11.34 6.14 4.46
N TYR A 189 -10.13 6.58 4.82
CA TYR A 189 -9.67 6.60 6.22
C TYR A 189 -10.06 7.90 6.94
N THR A 190 -9.84 9.04 6.31
CA THR A 190 -10.01 10.35 6.97
C THR A 190 -11.48 10.69 7.17
N VAL A 191 -12.36 10.38 6.21
CA VAL A 191 -13.79 10.75 6.33
C VAL A 191 -14.43 10.08 7.56
N PRO A 192 -14.38 8.75 7.74
CA PRO A 192 -14.95 8.13 8.95
C PRO A 192 -14.29 8.64 10.23
N ALA A 193 -12.97 8.83 10.23
CA ALA A 193 -12.27 9.34 11.40
C ALA A 193 -12.75 10.74 11.81
N VAL A 194 -12.97 11.65 10.85
CA VAL A 194 -13.51 13.00 11.08
C VAL A 194 -14.92 12.95 11.66
N PHE A 195 -15.79 12.10 11.10
CA PHE A 195 -17.16 11.96 11.61
C PHE A 195 -17.21 11.37 13.01
N ILE A 196 -16.40 10.33 13.29
CA ILE A 196 -16.29 9.74 14.61
C ILE A 196 -15.76 10.76 15.62
N ALA A 197 -14.69 11.48 15.27
CA ALA A 197 -14.13 12.54 16.10
C ALA A 197 -15.17 13.62 16.43
N PHE A 198 -15.87 14.12 15.41
CA PHE A 198 -16.89 15.14 15.58
C PHE A 198 -18.04 14.67 16.47
N GLN A 199 -18.48 13.41 16.32
CA GLN A 199 -19.60 12.87 17.08
C GLN A 199 -19.23 12.59 18.55
N LEU A 200 -17.96 12.28 18.84
CA LEU A 200 -17.48 11.98 20.18
C LEU A 200 -17.03 13.21 20.97
N THR A 201 -16.49 14.24 20.31
CA THR A 201 -15.82 15.37 20.99
C THR A 201 -16.32 16.74 20.52
N GLY A 202 -17.14 16.80 19.47
CA GLY A 202 -17.52 18.04 18.80
C GLY A 202 -16.41 18.65 17.93
N ASN A 203 -15.20 18.06 17.91
CA ASN A 203 -14.08 18.53 17.10
C ASN A 203 -13.93 17.67 15.83
N PRO A 204 -14.06 18.26 14.62
CA PRO A 204 -13.94 17.50 13.39
C PRO A 204 -12.50 17.07 13.06
N VAL A 205 -11.49 17.52 13.81
CA VAL A 205 -10.08 17.15 13.57
C VAL A 205 -9.71 15.95 14.44
N PRO A 206 -9.53 14.74 13.87
CA PRO A 206 -9.32 13.52 14.65
C PRO A 206 -8.10 13.57 15.56
N GLN A 207 -7.04 14.25 15.12
CA GLN A 207 -5.80 14.39 15.89
C GLN A 207 -5.97 15.25 17.13
N LEU A 208 -6.89 16.23 17.09
CA LEU A 208 -7.20 17.09 18.24
C LEU A 208 -8.29 16.49 19.12
N ALA A 209 -9.17 15.67 18.54
CA ALA A 209 -10.15 14.88 19.28
C ALA A 209 -9.50 13.74 20.07
N LEU A 210 -8.34 13.26 19.64
CA LEU A 210 -7.59 12.23 20.34
C LEU A 210 -7.07 12.76 21.69
N GLY A 211 -7.69 12.34 22.80
CA GLY A 211 -7.33 12.78 24.15
C GLY A 211 -8.07 14.02 24.66
N SER A 212 -9.07 14.52 23.92
CA SER A 212 -9.99 15.55 24.42
C SER A 212 -11.12 14.94 25.25
N THR A 213 -11.76 15.75 26.10
CA THR A 213 -12.98 15.38 26.82
C THR A 213 -14.10 14.97 25.86
N LEU A 214 -14.75 13.83 26.11
CA LEU A 214 -15.90 13.44 25.31
C LEU A 214 -17.07 14.39 25.57
N SER A 215 -17.96 14.52 24.60
CA SER A 215 -19.12 15.40 24.67
C SER A 215 -20.12 15.03 25.77
N ASP A 216 -20.03 13.81 26.30
CA ASP A 216 -20.82 13.34 27.45
C ASP A 216 -20.17 13.66 28.82
N GLY A 217 -19.01 14.33 28.82
CA GLY A 217 -18.28 14.70 30.02
C GLY A 217 -17.43 13.57 30.62
N SER A 218 -17.38 12.39 30.00
CA SER A 218 -16.45 11.33 30.37
C SER A 218 -15.13 11.52 29.62
N GLY A 219 -14.03 11.65 30.36
CA GLY A 219 -12.70 11.92 29.80
C GLY A 219 -11.66 11.90 30.89
#